data_AF-A0A0N5BZA3-F1
#
_entry.id   AF-A0A0N5BZA3-F1
#
_cell.length_a   1.000
_cell.length_b   1.000
_cell.length_c   1.000
_cell.angle_alpha   90.00
_cell.angle_beta   90.00
_cell.angle_gamma   90.00
#
_symmetry.space_group_name_H-M   'P 1'
#
loop_
_entity.id
_entity.type
_entity.pdbx_description
1 polymer ?
#
loop_
_entity_poly.entity_id
_entity_poly.type
_entity_poly.pdbx_seq_one_letter_code
_entity_poly.pdbx_strand_id
1 'polypeptide(L)'
;MDRECKRKRSGESIVSDNLSNIHTRVTKFDIVSAIENFSQRPERMGEPIISSICVSENEDTSEWRLEIYPNGYDEESNEYVTVFFDTCKAQQSKGKIKVFYLK
;
A
#
# COMPACT_ATOMS: atom_id res chain seq x y z
N MET A 1 -27.32 18.57 0.84
CA MET A 1 -26.38 19.61 0.38
C MET A 1 -25.54 18.99 -0.71
N ASP A 2 -26.10 18.96 -1.91
CA ASP A 2 -25.47 18.43 -3.11
C ASP A 2 -24.67 19.53 -3.79
N ARG A 3 -23.40 19.27 -4.10
CA ARG A 3 -22.60 20.13 -4.98
C ARG A 3 -22.18 19.31 -6.20
N GLU A 4 -23.07 19.32 -7.18
CA GLU A 4 -22.86 18.88 -8.55
C GLU A 4 -21.83 19.81 -9.23
N CYS A 5 -20.68 19.29 -9.66
CA CYS A 5 -19.70 20.07 -10.43
C CYS A 5 -19.92 19.83 -11.93
N LYS A 6 -20.64 20.75 -12.59
CA LYS A 6 -20.82 20.75 -14.05
C LYS A 6 -19.60 21.34 -14.76
N ARG A 7 -19.10 20.66 -15.80
CA ARG A 7 -18.31 21.28 -16.87
C ARG A 7 -18.76 20.75 -18.24
N LYS A 8 -19.02 21.66 -19.18
CA LYS A 8 -19.25 21.43 -20.63
C LYS A 8 -18.03 21.91 -21.43
N ARG A 9 -17.64 21.16 -22.46
CA ARG A 9 -17.05 21.54 -23.78
C ARG A 9 -16.49 20.25 -24.42
N SER A 10 -17.15 19.68 -25.45
CA SER A 10 -17.06 19.96 -26.89
C SER A 10 -15.70 19.65 -27.52
N GLY A 11 -15.66 18.68 -28.44
CA GLY A 11 -14.51 18.46 -29.33
C GLY A 11 -14.35 16.99 -29.74
N GLU A 12 -14.96 16.63 -30.86
CA GLU A 12 -14.76 15.37 -31.58
C GLU A 12 -13.42 15.42 -32.34
N SER A 13 -12.64 14.33 -32.34
CA SER A 13 -12.12 13.66 -33.54
C SER A 13 -10.80 12.88 -33.31
N ILE A 14 -10.70 11.83 -34.14
CA ILE A 14 -9.53 11.09 -34.62
C ILE A 14 -9.17 9.81 -33.86
N VAL A 15 -9.54 8.72 -34.53
CA VAL A 15 -9.09 7.33 -34.47
C VAL A 15 -7.58 7.23 -34.21
N SER A 16 -7.18 6.43 -33.22
CA SER A 16 -5.84 5.83 -33.21
C SER A 16 -5.93 4.35 -32.86
N ASP A 17 -5.82 3.54 -33.91
CA ASP A 17 -5.08 2.28 -33.97
C ASP A 17 -5.08 1.41 -32.72
N ASN A 18 -6.05 0.52 -32.80
CA ASN A 18 -6.26 -0.69 -32.04
C ASN A 18 -5.07 -1.66 -32.22
N LEU A 19 -3.93 -1.41 -31.57
CA LEU A 19 -2.83 -2.38 -31.46
C LEU A 19 -2.28 -2.41 -30.02
N SER A 20 -2.75 -3.41 -29.27
CA SER A 20 -2.24 -3.90 -27.98
C SER A 20 -2.34 -2.96 -26.76
N ASN A 21 -3.54 -2.87 -26.17
CA ASN A 21 -3.83 -2.04 -24.99
C ASN A 21 -3.28 -2.59 -23.65
N ILE A 22 -2.36 -3.56 -23.68
CA ILE A 22 -1.72 -4.03 -22.43
C ILE A 22 -0.56 -3.09 -22.13
N HIS A 23 -0.90 -1.94 -21.55
CA HIS A 23 0.09 -1.05 -20.98
C HIS A 23 0.41 -1.56 -19.57
N THR A 24 1.41 -2.44 -19.45
CA THR A 24 1.87 -2.92 -18.14
C THR A 24 2.52 -1.77 -17.38
N ARG A 25 1.77 -1.13 -16.48
CA ARG A 25 2.29 -0.10 -15.57
C ARG A 25 2.82 -0.78 -14.31
N VAL A 26 4.12 -0.63 -14.06
CA VAL A 26 4.75 -1.06 -12.82
C VAL A 26 4.98 0.18 -11.96
N THR A 27 4.18 0.36 -10.92
CA THR A 27 4.44 1.39 -9.91
C THR A 27 5.44 0.85 -8.91
N LYS A 28 6.58 1.53 -8.77
CA LYS A 28 7.49 1.31 -7.64
C LYS A 28 7.33 2.47 -6.68
N PHE A 29 6.99 2.17 -5.44
CA PHE A 29 7.00 3.11 -4.33
C PHE A 29 7.73 2.46 -3.15
N ASP A 30 8.38 3.29 -2.34
CA ASP A 30 9.10 2.86 -1.15
C ASP A 30 8.35 3.39 0.08
N ILE A 31 8.05 2.51 1.04
CA ILE A 31 7.50 2.92 2.35
C ILE A 31 8.64 2.81 3.36
N VAL A 32 8.99 3.95 3.95
CA VAL A 32 9.97 4.03 5.03
C VAL A 32 9.19 4.37 6.31
N SER A 33 9.32 3.50 7.32
CA SER A 33 8.72 3.71 8.65
C SER A 33 9.81 3.57 9.70
N ALA A 34 9.95 4.59 10.54
CA ALA A 34 10.85 4.56 11.70
C ALA A 34 10.03 4.23 12.95
N ILE A 35 10.46 3.23 13.71
CA ILE A 35 9.87 2.91 15.02
C ILE A 35 10.86 3.35 16.09
N GLU A 36 10.54 4.44 16.77
CA GLU A 36 11.33 4.93 17.89
C GLU A 36 11.16 4.02 19.11
N ASN A 37 12.23 3.91 19.91
CA ASN A 37 12.25 3.15 21.16
C ASN A 37 11.69 1.73 21.01
N PHE A 38 12.08 1.02 19.94
CA PHE A 38 11.53 -0.29 19.58
C PHE A 38 11.52 -1.29 20.75
N SER A 39 12.55 -1.30 21.59
CA SER A 39 12.66 -2.18 22.76
C SER A 39 11.71 -1.84 23.93
N GLN A 40 11.10 -0.65 23.92
CA GLN A 40 10.18 -0.16 24.97
C GLN A 40 8.71 -0.20 24.51
N ARG A 41 8.46 -0.74 23.31
CA ARG A 41 7.13 -0.88 22.73
C ARG A 41 6.26 -1.82 23.59
N PRO A 42 5.02 -1.43 23.94
CA PRO A 42 4.17 -2.20 24.83
C PRO A 42 3.40 -3.33 24.15
N GLU A 43 3.43 -3.40 22.80
CA GLU A 43 2.69 -4.38 22.01
C GLU A 43 3.00 -5.82 22.45
N ARG A 44 1.97 -6.62 22.67
CA ARG A 44 2.07 -8.05 22.96
C ARG A 44 2.04 -8.88 21.67
N MET A 45 2.24 -10.19 21.79
CA MET A 45 2.06 -11.12 20.67
C MET A 45 0.66 -10.93 20.05
N GLY A 46 0.60 -10.81 18.72
CA GLY A 46 -0.63 -10.54 17.99
C GLY A 46 -1.10 -9.08 18.03
N GLU A 47 -0.36 -8.16 18.67
CA GLU A 47 -0.67 -6.72 18.65
C GLU A 47 0.25 -5.99 17.65
N PRO A 48 -0.30 -5.36 16.60
CA PRO A 48 0.51 -4.67 15.60
C PRO A 48 0.77 -3.20 15.93
N ILE A 49 1.92 -2.72 15.47
CA ILE A 49 2.18 -1.33 15.15
C ILE A 49 1.73 -1.10 13.70
N ILE A 50 0.73 -0.25 13.50
CA ILE A 50 0.18 0.06 12.18
C ILE A 50 0.88 1.30 11.61
N SER A 51 1.44 1.19 10.40
CA SER A 51 2.03 2.34 9.70
C SER A 51 0.96 3.28 9.16
N SER A 52 1.38 4.50 8.79
CA SER A 52 0.55 5.37 7.96
C SER A 52 0.16 4.69 6.65
N ILE A 53 -1.02 5.05 6.13
CA ILE A 53 -1.53 4.56 4.85
C ILE A 53 -0.75 5.26 3.74
N CYS A 54 -0.11 4.47 2.87
CA CYS A 54 0.51 4.94 1.65
C CYS A 54 -0.47 4.76 0.50
N VAL A 55 -0.71 5.83 -0.26
CA VAL A 55 -1.57 5.79 -1.44
C VAL A 55 -0.68 5.80 -2.68
N SER A 56 -0.86 4.83 -3.55
CA SER A 56 -0.27 4.88 -4.89
C SER A 56 -0.99 5.97 -5.70
N GLU A 57 -0.29 7.01 -6.16
CA GLU A 57 -0.84 8.16 -6.92
C GLU A 57 -1.38 7.81 -8.33
N ASN A 58 -1.54 6.52 -8.64
CA ASN A 58 -1.93 6.08 -9.97
C ASN A 58 -3.45 5.92 -10.06
N GLU A 59 -3.97 5.82 -11.29
CA GLU A 59 -5.42 5.69 -11.58
C GLU A 59 -6.11 4.58 -10.75
N ASP A 60 -5.36 3.55 -10.37
CA ASP A 60 -5.71 2.57 -9.36
C ASP A 60 -5.20 3.04 -7.99
N THR A 61 -5.99 3.87 -7.29
CA THR A 61 -5.66 4.39 -5.96
C THR A 61 -5.70 3.25 -4.92
N SER A 62 -4.71 2.38 -4.96
CA SER A 62 -4.55 1.33 -3.97
C SER A 62 -3.97 1.94 -2.70
N GLU A 63 -4.66 1.70 -1.60
CA GLU A 63 -4.23 2.12 -0.27
C GLU A 63 -3.51 0.95 0.40
N TRP A 64 -2.29 1.20 0.86
CA TRP A 64 -1.41 0.19 1.45
C TRP A 64 -1.02 0.59 2.87
N ARG A 65 -0.85 -0.39 3.76
CA ARG A 65 -0.27 -0.18 5.09
C ARG A 65 0.66 -1.33 5.48
N LEU A 66 1.59 -1.06 6.38
CA LEU A 66 2.40 -2.06 7.04
C LEU A 66 1.82 -2.33 8.42
N GLU A 67 1.74 -3.61 8.77
CA GLU A 67 1.44 -4.05 10.13
C GLU A 67 2.68 -4.78 10.65
N ILE A 68 3.26 -4.24 11.70
CA ILE A 68 4.52 -4.74 12.27
C ILE A 68 4.19 -5.28 13.65
N TYR A 69 4.45 -6.55 13.88
CA TYR A 69 4.23 -7.24 15.14
C TYR A 69 5.59 -7.49 15.78
N PRO A 70 6.00 -6.67 16.77
CA PRO A 70 7.34 -6.77 17.37
C PRO A 70 7.60 -8.09 18.08
N ASN A 71 6.52 -8.74 18.57
CA ASN A 71 6.56 -9.95 19.40
C ASN A 71 5.82 -11.13 18.74
N GLY A 72 5.87 -11.21 17.41
CA GLY A 72 5.17 -12.24 16.63
C GLY A 72 3.68 -11.97 16.44
N TYR A 73 3.12 -12.57 15.40
CA TYR A 73 1.68 -12.54 15.11
C TYR A 73 0.93 -13.64 15.90
N ASP A 74 1.56 -14.80 16.03
CA ASP A 74 1.03 -16.01 16.65
C ASP A 74 2.16 -16.78 17.36
N GLU A 75 1.82 -17.95 17.93
CA GLU A 75 2.77 -18.77 18.68
C GLU A 75 3.94 -19.29 17.82
N GLU A 76 3.72 -19.52 16.52
CA GLU A 76 4.78 -19.99 15.61
C GLU A 76 5.79 -18.87 15.31
N SER A 77 5.35 -17.62 15.34
CA SER A 77 6.14 -16.44 15.02
C SER A 77 6.60 -15.63 16.24
N ASN A 78 6.40 -16.12 17.46
CA ASN A 78 6.64 -15.38 18.71
C ASN A 78 8.11 -14.98 18.97
N GLU A 79 9.07 -15.67 18.35
CA GLU A 79 10.50 -15.35 18.41
C GLU A 79 10.95 -14.34 17.33
N TYR A 80 10.03 -13.91 16.46
CA TYR A 80 10.31 -13.09 15.30
C TYR A 80 9.50 -11.79 15.29
N VAL A 81 10.06 -10.76 14.67
CA VAL A 81 9.27 -9.60 14.23
C VAL A 81 8.52 -10.00 12.97
N THR A 82 7.20 -10.00 13.03
CA THR A 82 6.36 -10.32 11.87
C THR A 82 5.94 -9.03 11.17
N VAL A 83 6.02 -9.00 9.84
CA VAL A 83 5.64 -7.83 9.04
C VAL A 83 4.65 -8.27 7.97
N PHE A 84 3.46 -7.70 8.00
CA PHE A 84 2.46 -7.84 6.94
C PHE A 84 2.37 -6.57 6.11
N PHE A 85 2.11 -6.78 4.82
CA PHE A 85 1.82 -5.72 3.87
C PHE A 85 0.36 -5.86 3.45
N ASP A 86 -0.50 -5.00 3.97
CA ASP A 86 -1.95 -5.08 3.79
C ASP A 86 -2.45 -4.05 2.79
N THR A 87 -3.43 -4.46 1.98
CA THR A 87 -4.18 -3.61 1.06
C THR A 87 -5.47 -3.17 1.70
N CYS A 88 -5.56 -1.91 2.12
CA CYS A 88 -6.81 -1.34 2.64
C CYS A 88 -7.90 -1.28 1.55
N LYS A 89 -7.49 -1.02 0.30
CA LYS A 89 -8.34 -1.01 -0.89
C LYS A 89 -7.51 -1.48 -2.07
N ALA A 90 -7.65 -2.74 -2.50
CA ALA A 90 -7.00 -3.21 -3.71
C ALA A 90 -8.01 -3.69 -4.75
N GLN A 91 -7.82 -3.19 -5.96
CA GLN A 91 -8.19 -3.90 -7.18
C GLN A 91 -7.03 -4.87 -7.47
N GLN A 92 -7.34 -6.15 -7.69
CA GLN A 92 -6.37 -7.27 -7.76
C GLN A 92 -4.98 -6.86 -8.28
N SER A 93 -4.02 -6.70 -7.36
CA SER A 93 -2.67 -6.26 -7.71
C SER A 93 -1.67 -7.37 -7.38
N LYS A 94 -0.81 -7.68 -8.36
CA LYS A 94 0.34 -8.56 -8.17
C LYS A 94 1.57 -7.67 -7.93
N GLY A 95 2.18 -7.80 -6.76
CA GLY A 95 3.35 -7.03 -6.37
C GLY A 95 4.56 -7.91 -6.09
N LYS A 96 5.76 -7.32 -6.18
CA LYS A 96 6.98 -7.87 -5.57
C LYS A 96 7.35 -6.96 -4.42
N ILE A 97 7.53 -7.53 -3.24
CA ILE A 97 7.88 -6.78 -2.03
C ILE A 97 9.34 -7.09 -1.72
N LYS A 98 10.11 -6.05 -1.39
CA LYS A 98 11.44 -6.16 -0.81
C LYS A 98 11.42 -5.43 0.52
N VAL A 99 11.71 -6.16 1.59
CA VAL A 99 11.77 -5.61 2.95
C VAL A 99 13.24 -5.40 3.30
N PHE A 100 13.55 -4.20 3.82
CA PHE A 100 14.87 -3.86 4.33
C PHE A 100 14.73 -3.52 5.81
N TYR A 101 15.58 -4.11 6.65
CA TYR A 101 15.75 -3.71 8.04
C TYR A 101 17.00 -2.83 8.13
N LEU A 102 16.83 -1.61 8.64
CA LEU A 102 17.91 -0.64 8.83
C LEU A 102 18.29 -0.64 10.31
N LYS A 103 19.60 -0.76 10.60
CA LYS A 103 20.18 -0.70 11.94
C LYS A 103 20.68 0.70 12.28
#